data_AF-A0A1I2FBI7-F1
#
_entry.id   AF-A0A1I2FBI7-F1
#
_cell.length_a   1.000
_cell.length_b   1.000
_cell.length_c   1.000
_cell.angle_alpha   90.00
_cell.angle_beta   90.00
_cell.angle_gamma   90.00
#
_symmetry.space_group_name_H-M   'P 1'
#
loop_
_entity.id
_entity.type
_entity.pdbx_description
1 polymer ?
#
loop_
_entity_poly.entity_id
_entity_poly.type
_entity_poly.pdbx_seq_one_letter_code
_entity_poly.pdbx_strand_id
1 'polypeptide(L)'
;MTLEKKRILIAKPGLDGHDVGAKVIALALRDAGAEVIYTGLRRSPEQIVRIAVDEDVDMLGLSILSGSHKELARSVIAQLHAEEAGDIKVFVGGTIPDEDFDNLREAGVSGIFTSEMTIDSVIAEIERQLS
;
A
#
# COMPACT_ATOMS: atom_id res chain seq x y z
N MET A 1 -20.23 7.18 -2.63
CA MET A 1 -19.17 6.29 -2.12
C MET A 1 -18.07 7.16 -1.53
N THR A 2 -17.35 6.68 -0.50
CA THR A 2 -16.45 7.50 0.33
C THR A 2 -15.09 7.75 -0.30
N LEU A 3 -14.62 6.87 -1.17
CA LEU A 3 -13.34 6.99 -1.88
C LEU A 3 -13.50 7.40 -3.35
N GLU A 4 -14.62 8.06 -3.70
CA GLU A 4 -14.84 8.53 -5.08
C GLU A 4 -13.70 9.42 -5.57
N LYS A 5 -13.23 9.15 -6.80
CA LYS A 5 -12.11 9.83 -7.47
C LYS A 5 -10.74 9.62 -6.83
N LYS A 6 -10.62 8.71 -5.86
CA LYS A 6 -9.32 8.29 -5.34
C LYS A 6 -8.76 7.16 -6.20
N ARG A 7 -7.49 7.28 -6.58
CA ARG A 7 -6.76 6.24 -7.28
C ARG A 7 -5.77 5.57 -6.34
N ILE A 8 -5.90 4.25 -6.20
CA ILE A 8 -5.12 3.48 -5.24
C ILE A 8 -4.41 2.34 -5.95
N LEU A 9 -3.09 2.31 -5.83
CA LEU A 9 -2.26 1.22 -6.33
C LEU A 9 -2.08 0.16 -5.24
N ILE A 10 -2.45 -1.08 -5.51
CA ILE A 10 -2.15 -2.24 -4.66
C ILE A 10 -1.02 -3.03 -5.29
N ALA A 11 0.12 -3.06 -4.60
CA ALA A 11 1.34 -3.67 -5.08
C ALA A 11 1.78 -4.85 -4.23
N LYS A 12 2.44 -5.82 -4.89
CA LYS A 12 3.08 -6.97 -4.25
C LYS A 12 4.58 -6.98 -4.56
N PRO A 13 5.41 -6.37 -3.70
CA PRO A 13 6.84 -6.28 -3.93
C PRO A 13 7.56 -7.61 -3.67
N GLY A 14 8.68 -7.82 -4.35
CA GLY A 14 9.62 -8.91 -4.06
C GLY A 14 9.14 -10.28 -4.56
N LEU A 15 9.37 -11.35 -3.79
CA LEU A 15 9.02 -12.73 -4.18
C LEU A 15 7.72 -13.23 -3.54
N ASP A 16 6.99 -12.36 -2.84
CA ASP A 16 5.78 -12.73 -2.12
C ASP A 16 4.65 -13.15 -3.07
N GLY A 17 4.27 -14.43 -3.00
CA GLY A 17 3.20 -15.04 -3.79
C GLY A 17 1.81 -14.98 -3.14
N HIS A 18 1.66 -14.48 -1.92
CA HIS A 18 0.39 -14.47 -1.21
C HIS A 18 -0.52 -13.34 -1.69
N ASP A 19 -1.42 -13.60 -2.64
CA ASP A 19 -2.22 -12.55 -3.26
C ASP A 19 -3.68 -12.44 -2.76
N VAL A 20 -4.15 -13.39 -1.96
CA VAL A 20 -5.55 -13.41 -1.50
C VAL A 20 -5.91 -12.12 -0.76
N GLY A 21 -5.13 -11.73 0.25
CA GLY A 21 -5.39 -10.50 1.01
C GLY A 21 -5.33 -9.25 0.13
N ALA A 22 -4.33 -9.15 -0.74
CA ALA A 22 -4.20 -8.02 -1.67
C ALA A 22 -5.42 -7.88 -2.60
N LYS A 23 -5.92 -9.00 -3.15
CA LYS A 23 -7.10 -9.01 -4.01
C LYS A 23 -8.38 -8.67 -3.25
N VAL A 24 -8.52 -9.15 -2.02
CA VAL A 24 -9.69 -8.83 -1.16
C VAL A 24 -9.72 -7.33 -0.84
N ILE A 25 -8.58 -6.74 -0.45
CA ILE A 25 -8.49 -5.31 -0.19
C ILE A 25 -8.72 -4.50 -1.47
N ALA A 26 -8.14 -4.90 -2.60
CA ALA A 26 -8.37 -4.25 -3.88
C ALA A 26 -9.86 -4.25 -4.27
N LEU A 27 -10.56 -5.37 -4.04
CA LEU A 27 -11.99 -5.49 -4.26
C LEU A 27 -12.78 -4.56 -3.33
N ALA A 28 -12.47 -4.58 -2.03
CA ALA A 28 -13.15 -3.75 -1.03
C ALA A 28 -12.99 -2.25 -1.30
N LEU A 29 -11.79 -1.80 -1.69
CA LEU A 29 -11.53 -0.40 -2.05
C LEU A 29 -12.32 0.04 -3.27
N ARG A 30 -12.44 -0.84 -4.27
CA ARG A 30 -13.26 -0.59 -5.45
C ARG A 30 -14.75 -0.52 -5.08
N ASP A 31 -15.21 -1.41 -4.21
CA ASP A 31 -16.59 -1.40 -3.71
C ASP A 31 -16.84 -0.18 -2.80
N ALA A 32 -15.80 0.46 -2.26
CA ALA A 32 -15.86 1.75 -1.56
C ALA A 32 -15.71 2.98 -2.50
N GLY A 33 -15.58 2.77 -3.82
CA GLY A 33 -15.63 3.80 -4.87
C GLY A 33 -14.29 4.26 -5.43
N ALA A 34 -13.18 3.67 -5.00
CA ALA A 34 -11.86 4.00 -5.54
C ALA A 34 -11.61 3.40 -6.92
N GLU A 35 -10.80 4.08 -7.74
CA GLU A 35 -10.12 3.49 -8.90
C GLU A 35 -8.94 2.67 -8.40
N VAL A 36 -9.00 1.34 -8.55
CA VAL A 36 -7.97 0.45 -8.00
C VAL A 36 -7.14 -0.18 -9.10
N ILE A 37 -5.81 -0.02 -8.98
CA ILE A 37 -4.82 -0.63 -9.86
C ILE A 37 -4.12 -1.74 -9.08
N TYR A 38 -4.01 -2.93 -9.66
CA TYR A 38 -3.30 -4.05 -9.03
C TYR A 38 -2.07 -4.43 -9.87
N THR A 39 -0.87 -4.36 -9.29
CA THR A 39 0.38 -4.56 -10.05
C THR A 39 0.61 -6.01 -10.52
N GLY A 40 -0.14 -6.95 -9.95
CA GLY A 40 0.20 -8.36 -9.99
C GLY A 40 1.36 -8.71 -9.07
N LEU A 41 1.80 -9.97 -9.15
CA LEU A 41 2.86 -10.52 -8.31
C LEU A 41 4.25 -10.07 -8.76
N ARG A 42 5.18 -10.05 -7.81
CA ARG A 42 6.63 -9.97 -8.01
C ARG A 42 7.10 -8.76 -8.80
N ARG A 43 6.73 -7.58 -8.32
CA ARG A 43 7.27 -6.31 -8.82
C ARG A 43 8.45 -5.84 -7.98
N SER A 44 9.44 -5.26 -8.63
CA SER A 44 10.51 -4.57 -7.91
C SER A 44 10.00 -3.23 -7.36
N PRO A 45 10.60 -2.67 -6.30
CA PRO A 45 10.27 -1.34 -5.81
C PRO A 45 10.27 -0.28 -6.93
N GLU A 46 11.23 -0.33 -7.83
CA GLU A 46 11.39 0.63 -8.95
C GLU A 46 10.19 0.55 -9.92
N GLN A 47 9.73 -0.67 -10.22
CA GLN A 47 8.56 -0.87 -11.06
C GLN A 47 7.29 -0.36 -10.39
N ILE A 48 7.16 -0.58 -9.07
CA ILE A 48 5.99 -0.15 -8.30
C ILE A 48 5.93 1.38 -8.26
N VAL A 49 7.03 2.04 -7.94
CA VAL A 49 7.16 3.49 -7.88
C VAL A 49 6.82 4.11 -9.23
N ARG A 50 7.41 3.56 -10.31
CA ARG A 50 7.10 4.04 -11.66
C ARG A 50 5.62 3.95 -12.00
N ILE A 51 4.97 2.83 -11.68
CA ILE A 51 3.51 2.69 -11.92
C ILE A 51 2.75 3.71 -11.06
N ALA A 52 3.14 3.91 -9.79
CA ALA A 52 2.48 4.87 -8.91
C ALA A 52 2.52 6.30 -9.48
N VAL A 53 3.68 6.70 -10.02
CA VAL A 53 3.88 8.02 -10.63
C VAL A 53 3.18 8.12 -11.98
N ASP A 54 3.38 7.15 -12.88
CA ASP A 54 2.79 7.15 -14.23
C ASP A 54 1.26 7.17 -14.18
N GLU A 55 0.66 6.53 -13.17
CA GLU A 55 -0.78 6.47 -12.96
C GLU A 55 -1.33 7.58 -12.06
N ASP A 56 -0.48 8.46 -11.52
CA ASP A 56 -0.88 9.59 -10.65
C ASP A 56 -1.81 9.14 -9.50
N VAL A 57 -1.32 8.21 -8.67
CA VAL A 57 -2.13 7.59 -7.61
C VAL A 57 -2.11 8.41 -6.33
N ASP A 58 -3.26 8.56 -5.65
CA ASP A 58 -3.32 9.21 -4.34
C ASP A 58 -2.63 8.36 -3.24
N MET A 59 -2.66 7.04 -3.39
CA MET A 59 -2.16 6.11 -2.38
C MET A 59 -1.57 4.83 -2.97
N LEU A 60 -0.51 4.32 -2.35
CA LEU A 60 0.15 3.06 -2.66
C LEU A 60 0.07 2.11 -1.46
N GLY A 61 -0.60 0.97 -1.65
CA GLY A 61 -0.64 -0.14 -0.71
C GLY A 61 0.37 -1.23 -1.04
N LEU A 62 1.27 -1.53 -0.10
CA LEU A 62 2.23 -2.63 -0.20
C LEU A 62 1.72 -3.85 0.58
N SER A 63 1.36 -4.93 -0.12
CA SER A 63 0.97 -6.19 0.53
C SER A 63 2.18 -7.13 0.67
N ILE A 64 2.63 -7.36 1.90
CA ILE A 64 3.87 -8.06 2.23
C ILE A 64 3.64 -9.07 3.36
N LEU A 65 3.80 -10.36 3.05
CA LEU A 65 3.72 -11.47 3.99
C LEU A 65 5.07 -12.22 4.13
N SER A 66 6.12 -11.76 3.46
CA SER A 66 7.45 -12.39 3.44
C SER A 66 8.38 -11.99 4.58
N GLY A 67 7.95 -11.10 5.49
CA GLY A 67 8.79 -10.51 6.53
C GLY A 67 9.75 -9.41 6.03
N SER A 68 9.64 -9.03 4.76
CA SER A 68 10.52 -8.03 4.12
C SER A 68 9.94 -6.60 4.17
N HIS A 69 8.94 -6.36 5.00
CA HIS A 69 8.15 -5.12 5.01
C HIS A 69 8.96 -3.88 5.32
N LYS A 70 9.89 -3.93 6.30
CA LYS A 70 10.75 -2.78 6.64
C LYS A 70 11.63 -2.34 5.48
N GLU A 71 12.33 -3.29 4.86
CA GLU A 71 13.25 -3.01 3.76
C GLU A 71 12.51 -2.50 2.53
N LEU A 72 11.44 -3.20 2.13
CA LEU A 72 10.68 -2.88 0.93
C LEU A 72 9.92 -1.56 1.07
N ALA A 73 9.28 -1.30 2.21
CA ALA A 73 8.58 -0.04 2.44
C ALA A 73 9.55 1.15 2.43
N ARG A 74 10.70 1.04 3.11
CA ARG A 74 11.73 2.09 3.10
C ARG A 74 12.26 2.33 1.68
N SER A 75 12.52 1.28 0.91
CA SER A 75 12.99 1.40 -0.46
C SER A 75 11.98 2.13 -1.35
N VAL A 76 10.70 1.72 -1.31
CA VAL A 76 9.63 2.35 -2.08
C VAL A 76 9.46 3.81 -1.72
N ILE A 77 9.42 4.15 -0.43
CA ILE A 77 9.24 5.55 0.01
C ILE A 77 10.44 6.41 -0.41
N ALA A 78 11.66 5.92 -0.22
CA ALA A 78 12.86 6.65 -0.65
C ALA A 78 12.86 6.92 -2.18
N GLN A 79 12.40 5.95 -2.98
CA GLN A 79 12.29 6.10 -4.42
C GLN A 79 11.16 7.06 -4.84
N LEU A 80 10.00 7.04 -4.17
CA LEU A 80 8.95 8.04 -4.37
C LEU A 80 9.47 9.47 -4.14
N HIS A 81 10.22 9.68 -3.06
CA HIS A 81 10.85 10.98 -2.79
C HIS A 81 11.88 11.38 -3.86
N ALA A 82 12.64 10.42 -4.39
CA ALA A 82 13.63 10.68 -5.44
C ALA A 82 12.98 11.07 -6.78
N GLU A 83 11.77 10.57 -7.06
CA GLU A 83 10.96 10.91 -8.23
C GLU A 83 10.04 12.13 -7.98
N GLU A 84 10.28 12.90 -6.91
CA GLU A 84 9.48 14.08 -6.51
C GLU A 84 7.99 13.77 -6.22
N ALA A 85 7.64 12.50 -5.99
CA ALA A 85 6.29 11.99 -5.73
C ALA A 85 6.06 11.61 -4.26
N GLY A 86 6.65 12.39 -3.34
CA GLY A 86 6.56 12.15 -1.89
C GLY A 86 5.20 12.48 -1.27
N ASP A 87 4.26 13.01 -2.06
CA ASP A 87 2.87 13.26 -1.69
C ASP A 87 1.98 12.01 -1.79
N ILE A 88 2.39 11.00 -2.56
CA ILE A 88 1.72 9.69 -2.64
C ILE A 88 1.82 9.00 -1.28
N LYS A 89 0.67 8.81 -0.62
CA LYS A 89 0.62 8.17 0.71
C LYS A 89 0.90 6.68 0.59
N VAL A 90 1.73 6.13 1.48
CA VAL A 90 2.07 4.71 1.45
C VAL A 90 1.48 4.00 2.66
N PHE A 91 0.77 2.90 2.44
CA PHE A 91 0.38 1.98 3.50
C PHE A 91 1.00 0.60 3.28
N VAL A 92 1.18 -0.16 4.37
CA VAL A 92 1.70 -1.52 4.33
C VAL A 92 0.69 -2.45 4.97
N GLY A 93 0.45 -3.61 4.37
CA GLY A 93 -0.40 -4.63 4.95
C GLY A 93 0.15 -6.05 4.82
N GLY A 94 -0.29 -6.94 5.71
CA GLY A 94 0.14 -8.34 5.77
C GLY A 94 0.44 -8.80 7.19
N THR A 95 1.38 -9.76 7.34
CA THR A 95 1.82 -10.24 8.65
C THR A 95 2.97 -9.38 9.14
N ILE A 96 2.63 -8.32 9.88
CA ILE A 96 3.58 -7.30 10.36
C ILE A 96 3.62 -7.38 11.90
N PRO A 97 4.78 -7.67 12.51
CA PRO A 97 4.95 -7.62 13.97
C PRO A 97 4.77 -6.21 14.53
N ASP A 98 4.13 -6.08 15.68
CA ASP A 98 3.90 -4.79 16.35
C ASP A 98 5.19 -4.01 16.64
N GLU A 99 6.28 -4.73 16.95
CA GLU A 99 7.61 -4.14 17.20
C GLU A 99 8.18 -3.39 15.98
N ASP A 100 7.70 -3.69 14.77
CA ASP A 100 8.16 -3.06 13.54
C ASP A 100 7.34 -1.82 13.17
N PHE A 101 6.25 -1.52 13.89
CA PHE A 101 5.34 -0.44 13.52
C PHE A 101 5.99 0.94 13.59
N ASP A 102 6.77 1.19 14.65
CA ASP A 102 7.44 2.49 14.81
C ASP A 102 8.48 2.69 13.71
N ASN A 103 9.21 1.63 13.32
CA ASN A 103 10.16 1.70 12.22
C ASN A 103 9.49 2.00 10.87
N LEU A 104 8.31 1.44 10.63
CA LEU A 104 7.52 1.71 9.42
C LEU A 104 6.99 3.15 9.41
N ARG A 105 6.49 3.65 10.54
CA ARG A 105 6.02 5.04 10.66
C ARG A 105 7.15 6.04 10.47
N GLU A 106 8.30 5.80 11.09
CA GLU A 106 9.52 6.61 10.91
C GLU A 106 9.99 6.62 9.45
N ALA A 107 9.78 5.52 8.71
CA ALA A 107 10.10 5.44 7.29
C ALA A 107 9.10 6.21 6.40
N GLY A 108 7.97 6.69 6.92
CA GLY A 108 6.96 7.46 6.18
C GLY A 108 5.67 6.67 5.86
N VAL A 109 5.49 5.47 6.40
CA VAL A 109 4.25 4.70 6.20
C VAL A 109 3.08 5.38 6.91
N SER A 110 2.05 5.75 6.15
CA SER A 110 0.84 6.43 6.62
C SER A 110 -0.17 5.50 7.28
N GLY A 111 -0.13 4.19 6.99
CA GLY A 111 -1.04 3.19 7.55
C GLY A 111 -0.45 1.79 7.59
N ILE A 112 -0.75 1.04 8.65
CA ILE A 112 -0.29 -0.34 8.84
C ILE A 112 -1.52 -1.24 9.03
N PHE A 113 -1.68 -2.22 8.15
CA PHE A 113 -2.84 -3.10 8.09
C PHE A 113 -2.47 -4.56 8.32
N THR A 114 -2.63 -5.03 9.56
CA THR A 114 -2.31 -6.41 9.89
C THR A 114 -3.39 -7.37 9.41
N SER A 115 -3.05 -8.66 9.29
CA SER A 115 -3.99 -9.73 8.93
C SER A 115 -5.16 -9.91 9.91
N GLU A 116 -5.10 -9.28 11.09
CA GLU A 116 -6.15 -9.35 12.12
C GLU A 116 -7.20 -8.25 11.96
N MET A 117 -6.93 -7.22 11.14
CA MET A 117 -7.85 -6.11 10.94
C MET A 117 -9.04 -6.52 10.08
N THR A 118 -10.22 -5.99 10.41
CA THR A 118 -11.41 -6.14 9.56
C THR A 118 -11.30 -5.26 8.32
N ILE A 119 -11.94 -5.68 7.22
CA ILE A 119 -11.97 -4.89 5.97
C ILE A 119 -12.51 -3.48 6.24
N ASP A 120 -13.61 -3.36 6.98
CA ASP A 120 -14.21 -2.06 7.31
C ASP A 120 -13.23 -1.15 8.06
N SER A 121 -12.40 -1.70 8.95
CA SER A 121 -11.38 -0.93 9.66
C SER A 121 -10.28 -0.44 8.73
N VAL A 122 -9.88 -1.26 7.75
CA VAL A 122 -8.90 -0.88 6.72
C VAL A 122 -9.44 0.25 5.86
N ILE A 123 -10.69 0.14 5.39
CA ILE A 123 -11.34 1.18 4.57
C ILE A 123 -11.46 2.50 5.36
N ALA A 124 -11.93 2.45 6.61
CA ALA A 124 -12.07 3.64 7.46
C ALA A 124 -10.73 4.33 7.77
N GLU A 125 -9.63 3.57 7.87
CA GLU A 125 -8.28 4.15 7.96
C GLU A 125 -7.88 4.85 6.66
N ILE A 126 -8.03 4.18 5.52
CA ILE A 126 -7.66 4.74 4.21
C ILE A 126 -8.44 6.01 3.93
N GLU A 127 -9.74 6.04 4.24
CA GLU A 127 -10.57 7.25 4.14
C GLU A 127 -10.02 8.40 4.97
N ARG A 128 -9.66 8.17 6.24
CA ARG A 128 -9.06 9.19 7.10
C ARG A 128 -7.71 9.67 6.58
N GLN A 129 -6.91 8.76 6.02
CA GLN A 129 -5.64 9.15 5.43
C GLN A 129 -5.82 9.94 4.14
N LEU A 130 -6.92 9.77 3.38
CA LEU A 130 -7.14 10.45 2.09
C LEU A 130 -8.09 11.65 2.14
N SER A 131 -8.70 11.91 3.31
CA SER A 131 -9.48 13.11 3.62
C SER A 131 -8.58 14.31 3.89
#